data_AF-A0AAW1Y1P3-F1
#
_entry.id   AF-A0AAW1Y1P3-F1
#
_cell.length_a   1.000
_cell.length_b   1.000
_cell.length_c   1.000
_cell.angle_alpha   90.00
_cell.angle_beta   90.00
_cell.angle_gamma   90.00
#
_symmetry.space_group_name_H-M   'P 1'
#
loop_
_entity.id
_entity.type
_entity.pdbx_description
1 polymer ?
#
loop_
_entity_poly.entity_id
_entity_poly.type
_entity_poly.pdbx_seq_one_letter_code
_entity_poly.pdbx_strand_id
1 'polypeptide(L)'
;MGRIWSCVFQNTNLVVGLDHPIHLHGHDFHIVGTGFGNFDEEKDPLSYNLVDPPLRNTVTVPISGWTAIRFKAINPGVWFMHCHFEHMPPC
;
A
#
# COMPACT_ATOMS: atom_id res chain seq x y z
N MET A 1 -19.18 -10.74 2.49
CA MET A 1 -18.92 -10.02 1.22
C MET A 1 -19.09 -8.52 1.48
N GLY A 2 -18.24 -7.65 0.91
CA GLY A 2 -18.34 -6.20 1.10
C GLY A 2 -17.66 -5.63 2.35
N ARG A 3 -16.74 -6.39 2.98
CA ARG A 3 -15.91 -5.89 4.09
C ARG A 3 -14.93 -4.85 3.57
N ILE A 4 -14.73 -3.78 4.34
CA ILE A 4 -13.65 -2.81 4.10
C ILE A 4 -12.41 -3.32 4.80
N TRP A 5 -11.32 -3.47 4.06
CA TRP A 5 -10.01 -3.83 4.59
C TRP A 5 -9.13 -2.58 4.64
N SER A 6 -8.36 -2.48 5.72
CA SER A 6 -7.26 -1.53 5.86
C SER A 6 -5.98 -2.34 5.94
N CYS A 7 -5.05 -2.12 5.02
CA CYS A 7 -3.76 -2.79 4.98
C CYS A 7 -2.66 -1.74 5.08
N VAL A 8 -1.64 -2.01 5.88
CA VAL A 8 -0.45 -1.17 6.00
C VAL A 8 0.73 -1.98 5.51
N PHE A 9 1.41 -1.50 4.48
CA PHE A 9 2.66 -2.06 4.01
C PHE A 9 3.80 -1.35 4.72
N GLN A 10 4.63 -2.11 5.43
CA GLN A 10 5.85 -1.61 6.06
C GLN A 10 7.05 -2.07 5.22
N ASN A 11 7.80 -1.12 4.68
CA ASN A 11 9.07 -1.39 4.03
C ASN A 11 10.17 -1.46 5.09
N THR A 12 11.10 -2.40 4.90
CA THR A 12 12.24 -2.64 5.80
C THR A 12 13.53 -2.28 5.07
N ASN A 13 14.57 -1.89 5.80
CA ASN A 13 15.87 -1.58 5.19
C ASN A 13 16.81 -2.79 5.16
N LEU A 14 16.30 -3.95 4.74
CA LEU A 14 17.08 -5.18 4.68
C LEU A 14 17.82 -5.29 3.35
N VAL A 15 19.12 -5.60 3.42
CA VAL A 15 20.04 -5.81 2.28
C VAL A 15 20.31 -4.54 1.46
N VAL A 16 19.33 -4.07 0.69
CA VAL A 16 19.35 -2.81 -0.05
C VAL A 16 17.95 -2.23 0.07
N GLY A 17 17.82 -1.07 0.72
CA GLY A 17 16.56 -0.35 0.76
C GLY A 17 16.11 -0.02 -0.66
N LEU A 18 15.02 -0.65 -1.11
CA LEU A 18 14.38 -0.40 -2.39
C LEU A 18 12.92 0.00 -2.17
N ASP A 19 12.40 0.84 -3.05
CA ASP A 19 10.97 1.13 -3.09
C ASP A 19 10.22 -0.08 -3.62
N HIS A 20 9.10 -0.44 -3.01
CA HIS A 20 8.30 -1.60 -3.45
C HIS A 20 6.97 -1.15 -4.05
N PRO A 21 6.76 -1.25 -5.37
CA PRO A 21 5.44 -1.02 -5.96
C PRO A 21 4.54 -2.23 -5.67
N ILE A 22 3.56 -2.11 -4.78
CA ILE A 22 2.61 -3.18 -4.46
C ILE A 22 1.37 -3.07 -5.35
N HIS A 23 1.03 -4.16 -6.05
CA HIS A 23 -0.13 -4.27 -6.91
C HIS A 23 -1.14 -5.29 -6.36
N LEU A 24 -2.44 -4.97 -6.45
CA LEU A 24 -3.54 -5.85 -6.06
C LEU A 24 -4.43 -6.15 -7.27
N HIS A 25 -4.61 -7.43 -7.57
CA HIS A 25 -5.50 -7.85 -8.64
C HIS A 25 -6.98 -7.70 -8.24
N GLY A 26 -7.83 -7.39 -9.22
CA GLY A 26 -9.30 -7.41 -9.08
C GLY A 26 -9.91 -6.33 -8.19
N HIS A 27 -9.10 -5.40 -7.66
CA HIS A 27 -9.57 -4.31 -6.80
C HIS A 27 -8.73 -3.04 -7.04
N ASP A 28 -9.42 -1.90 -7.10
CA ASP A 28 -8.79 -0.61 -6.82
C ASP A 28 -8.88 -0.31 -5.33
N PHE A 29 -7.90 0.43 -4.82
CA PHE A 29 -7.76 0.80 -3.42
C PHE A 29 -7.45 2.29 -3.26
N HIS A 30 -7.91 2.86 -2.16
CA HIS A 30 -7.60 4.24 -1.76
C HIS A 30 -6.30 4.24 -0.96
N ILE A 31 -5.34 5.07 -1.34
CA ILE A 31 -4.12 5.29 -0.55
C ILE A 31 -4.43 6.37 0.48
N VAL A 32 -4.53 5.99 1.75
CA VAL A 32 -5.02 6.87 2.82
C VAL A 32 -3.89 7.55 3.58
N GLY A 33 -2.67 7.02 3.52
CA GLY A 33 -1.51 7.62 4.16
C GLY A 33 -0.21 6.96 3.72
N THR A 34 0.88 7.74 3.78
CA THR A 34 2.24 7.29 3.54
C THR A 34 3.15 8.02 4.51
N GLY A 35 4.18 7.35 5.03
CA GLY A 35 5.13 7.94 5.95
C GLY A 35 6.50 7.26 5.87
N PHE A 36 7.46 7.86 6.56
CA PHE A 36 8.80 7.28 6.76
C PHE A 36 8.94 6.75 8.19
N GLY A 37 9.86 5.82 8.38
CA GLY A 37 10.05 5.09 9.62
C GLY A 37 9.09 3.91 9.76
N ASN A 38 8.91 3.48 11.01
CA ASN A 38 7.97 2.42 11.35
C ASN A 38 6.58 3.03 11.56
N PHE A 39 5.57 2.41 10.98
CA PHE A 39 4.18 2.76 11.21
C PHE A 39 3.82 2.70 12.71
N ASP A 40 3.20 3.77 13.21
CA ASP A 40 2.66 3.90 14.56
C ASP A 40 1.13 3.78 14.50
N GLU A 41 0.61 2.67 15.01
CA GLU A 41 -0.83 2.37 14.95
C GLU A 41 -1.72 3.33 15.75
N GLU A 42 -1.16 4.08 16.70
CA GLU A 42 -1.89 5.05 17.50
C GLU A 42 -1.86 6.45 16.89
N LYS A 43 -0.76 6.82 16.22
CA LYS A 43 -0.54 8.19 15.71
C LYS A 43 -0.84 8.34 14.23
N ASP A 44 -0.34 7.44 13.39
CA ASP A 44 -0.38 7.62 11.94
C ASP A 44 -1.82 7.59 11.37
N PRO A 45 -2.75 6.74 11.86
CA PRO A 45 -4.14 6.76 11.40
C PRO A 45 -4.86 8.10 11.60
N LEU A 46 -4.42 8.94 12.53
CA LEU A 46 -4.99 10.27 12.78
C LEU A 46 -4.70 11.24 11.63
N SER A 47 -3.66 10.97 10.84
CA SER A 47 -3.23 11.78 9.70
C SER A 47 -3.78 11.31 8.35
N TYR A 48 -4.61 10.26 8.33
CA TYR A 48 -5.11 9.69 7.08
C TYR A 48 -5.98 10.67 6.30
N ASN A 49 -5.76 10.73 4.98
CA ASN A 49 -6.70 11.35 4.07
C ASN A 49 -7.92 10.43 3.87
N LEU A 50 -9.03 10.81 4.51
CA LEU A 50 -10.32 10.11 4.40
C LEU A 50 -11.36 10.90 3.60
N VAL A 51 -10.98 12.04 3.00
CA VAL A 51 -11.87 12.92 2.24
C VAL A 51 -11.77 12.62 0.75
N ASP A 52 -10.56 12.67 0.20
CA ASP A 52 -10.28 12.50 -1.23
C ASP A 52 -8.99 11.70 -1.50
N PRO A 53 -8.79 10.52 -0.88
CA PRO A 53 -7.60 9.73 -1.13
C PRO A 53 -7.54 9.24 -2.59
N PRO A 54 -6.34 9.20 -3.20
CA PRO A 54 -6.19 8.73 -4.57
C PRO A 54 -6.56 7.25 -4.68
N LEU A 55 -7.39 6.93 -5.68
CA LEU A 55 -7.80 5.57 -6.04
C LEU A 55 -6.84 4.99 -7.09
N ARG A 56 -6.16 3.89 -6.75
CA ARG A 56 -5.15 3.23 -7.60
C ARG A 56 -5.23 1.71 -7.40
N ASN A 57 -4.62 0.95 -8.31
CA ASN A 57 -4.43 -0.49 -8.20
C ASN A 57 -2.98 -0.89 -7.84
N THR A 58 -2.06 0.09 -7.87
CA THR A 58 -0.65 -0.08 -7.53
C THR A 58 -0.19 1.12 -6.70
N VAL A 59 0.63 0.87 -5.68
CA VAL A 59 1.21 1.93 -4.83
C VAL A 59 2.66 1.64 -4.49
N THR A 60 3.49 2.67 -4.51
CA THR A 60 4.88 2.58 -4.06
C THR A 60 4.95 2.69 -2.54
N VAL A 61 5.62 1.73 -1.91
CA VAL A 61 5.96 1.78 -0.49
C VAL A 61 7.39 2.30 -0.36
N PRO A 62 7.60 3.48 0.23
CA PRO A 62 8.90 4.13 0.25
C PRO A 62 9.93 3.33 1.06
N ILE A 63 11.21 3.43 0.70
CA ILE A 63 12.33 2.86 1.46
C ILE A 63 12.25 3.29 2.93
N SER A 64 12.36 2.32 3.84
CA SER A 64 12.28 2.54 5.28
C SER A 64 11.03 3.33 5.70
N GLY A 65 9.92 3.14 5.01
CA GLY A 65 8.65 3.80 5.30
C GLY A 65 7.47 2.87 5.17
N TRP A 66 6.28 3.45 5.18
CA TRP A 66 5.04 2.70 5.17
C TRP A 66 4.00 3.38 4.27
N THR A 67 3.07 2.57 3.75
CA THR A 67 1.91 3.07 3.01
C THR A 67 0.66 2.30 3.43
N ALA A 68 -0.40 3.02 3.77
CA ALA A 68 -1.69 2.49 4.17
C ALA A 68 -2.70 2.59 3.02
N ILE A 69 -3.37 1.48 2.73
CA ILE A 69 -4.42 1.39 1.71
C ILE A 69 -5.74 0.90 2.31
N ARG A 70 -6.86 1.32 1.70
CA ARG A 70 -8.20 0.83 2.01
C ARG A 70 -8.96 0.43 0.77
N PHE A 71 -9.56 -0.75 0.80
CA PHE A 71 -10.42 -1.23 -0.28
C PHE A 71 -11.59 -2.04 0.24
N LYS A 72 -12.65 -2.10 -0.56
CA LYS A 72 -13.84 -2.89 -0.27
C LYS A 72 -13.74 -4.21 -1.03
N ALA A 73 -13.72 -5.33 -0.32
CA ALA A 73 -13.69 -6.66 -0.92
C ALA A 73 -15.09 -7.03 -1.43
N ILE A 74 -15.46 -6.50 -2.59
CA ILE A 74 -16.75 -6.71 -3.28
C ILE A 74 -16.65 -7.62 -4.49
N ASN A 75 -15.44 -8.00 -4.93
CA ASN A 75 -15.23 -8.84 -6.10
C ASN A 75 -14.94 -10.30 -5.65
N PRO A 76 -15.89 -11.24 -5.77
CA PRO A 76 -15.67 -12.63 -5.39
C PRO A 76 -14.66 -13.29 -6.33
N GLY A 77 -13.62 -13.87 -5.77
CA GLY A 77 -12.57 -14.53 -6.54
C GLY A 77 -11.32 -14.76 -5.69
N VAL A 78 -10.27 -15.24 -6.35
CA VAL A 78 -8.94 -15.37 -5.78
C VAL A 78 -8.08 -14.30 -6.41
N TRP A 79 -7.57 -13.38 -5.59
CA TRP A 79 -6.87 -12.20 -6.05
C TRP A 79 -5.46 -12.17 -5.50
N PHE A 80 -4.49 -12.12 -6.39
CA PHE A 80 -3.10 -12.08 -6.00
C PHE A 80 -2.68 -10.64 -5.65
N MET A 81 -1.83 -10.50 -4.64
CA MET A 81 -1.24 -9.23 -4.24
C MET A 81 0.27 -9.44 -4.18
N HIS A 82 1.02 -8.59 -4.88
CA HIS A 82 2.46 -8.79 -5.00
C HIS A 82 3.19 -7.47 -5.23
N CYS A 83 4.48 -7.47 -4.92
CA CYS A 83 5.38 -6.44 -5.42
C CYS A 83 5.49 -6.60 -6.94
N HIS A 84 5.32 -5.51 -7.68
CA HIS A 84 5.41 -5.44 -9.13
C HIS A 84 6.83 -5.04 -9.58
N PHE A 85 7.84 -5.41 -8.79
CA PHE A 85 9.24 -5.26 -9.18
C PHE A 85 9.54 -6.18 -10.37
N GLU A 86 9.31 -5.67 -11.58
CA GLU A 86 9.96 -6.15 -12.79
C GLU A 86 11.19 -5.26 -12.99
N HIS A 87 12.35 -5.87 -13.08
CA HIS A 87 13.67 -5.24 -13.14
C HIS A 87 13.69 -4.03 -14.10
N MET A 88 13.52 -2.80 -13.57
CA MET A 88 13.85 -1.59 -14.31
C MET A 88 15.26 -1.17 -13.89
N PRO A 89 16.31 -1.47 -14.69
CA PRO A 89 17.58 -0.80 -14.51
C PRO A 89 17.39 0.71 -14.73
N PRO A 90 18.17 1.56 -14.05
CA PRO A 90 18.03 3.01 -14.16
C PRO A 90 18.26 3.46 -15.60
N CYS A 91 17.37 4.33 -16.10
CA CYS A 91 17.65 5.20 -17.24
C CYS A 91 18.69 6.26 -16.83
#